data_AF-A0A6J6RZU8-F1
#
_entry.id   AF-A0A6J6RZU8-F1
#
_cell.length_a   1.000
_cell.length_b   1.000
_cell.length_c   1.000
_cell.angle_alpha   90.00
_cell.angle_beta   90.00
_cell.angle_gamma   90.00
#
_symmetry.space_group_name_H-M   'P 1'
#
loop_
_entity.id
_entity.type
_entity.pdbx_description
1 polymer ?
#
loop_
_entity_poly.entity_id
_entity_poly.type
_entity_poly.pdbx_seq_one_letter_code
_entity_poly.pdbx_strand_id
1 'polypeptide(L)'
;MRLLYVGLTRGEHRTVVWWAPGKDAPKSALTIVLFDRDEHGVPLNTPPTDVDSAVTKSALKIPSFEPTDTEVAAKLAALSGRVPGLIDVSTVPARTAVSRWGGPPAATAPATLAIADAGGRSAANPAWRRWSFTGISRTRDEPYSPMSPSPAAPVVGGLDEPGNVDDVAAPRHTPLSGPAVPLADVAAGTAFGTLVHEVLEKFNPTSADLDVELLEVVEAALRRNRVPVDAGVLARGLVLAANTPLGPLAGGLRLADIDRADRLAELEFDLPLASGSRQIASADIGRVLLATLDGADAMRPYAVELAAGRFAVDLAGFLQGSIDAVLRIPAAGGGHRYLVVDYKTNRLHARGAADPLASYHPDLLVPAMEHSDYPLQALLYSVALHRYLRWRLPGYEPSKHLGGIAYLFVRGMVGAATPTHDGVPYGVFSWQPPAAAVLALEELFATGRAA
;
A
#
# COMPACT_ATOMS: atom_id res chain seq x y z
N MET A 1 1.11 5.47 -19.25
CA MET A 1 1.63 6.80 -19.62
C MET A 1 2.54 7.39 -18.54
N ARG A 2 2.03 7.69 -17.34
CA ARG A 2 2.80 8.36 -16.25
C ARG A 2 4.16 7.72 -15.93
N LEU A 3 4.20 6.40 -15.75
CA LEU A 3 5.45 5.68 -15.45
C LEU A 3 6.50 5.81 -16.57
N LEU A 4 6.09 5.70 -17.84
CA LEU A 4 6.99 5.87 -18.98
C LEU A 4 7.54 7.30 -19.04
N TYR A 5 6.68 8.31 -18.85
CA TYR A 5 7.10 9.71 -18.80
C TYR A 5 8.13 9.97 -17.71
N VAL A 6 7.87 9.49 -16.48
CA VAL A 6 8.81 9.64 -15.36
C VAL A 6 10.13 8.92 -15.67
N GLY A 7 10.08 7.66 -16.13
CA GLY A 7 11.28 6.90 -16.47
C GLY A 7 12.14 7.55 -17.55
N LEU A 8 11.52 8.13 -18.58
CA LEU A 8 12.22 8.81 -19.67
C LEU A 8 12.76 10.20 -19.29
N THR A 9 12.11 10.92 -18.38
CA THR A 9 12.48 12.32 -18.04
C THR A 9 13.28 12.47 -16.74
N ARG A 10 13.27 11.45 -15.87
CA ARG A 10 13.98 11.47 -14.57
C ARG A 10 15.16 10.52 -14.50
N GLY A 11 15.42 9.74 -15.55
CA GLY A 11 16.64 8.93 -15.64
C GLY A 11 17.87 9.83 -15.75
N GLU A 12 18.79 9.76 -14.78
CA GLU A 12 20.00 10.58 -14.75
C GLU A 12 21.17 9.97 -15.53
N HIS A 13 21.28 8.63 -15.51
CA HIS A 13 22.42 7.91 -16.12
C HIS A 13 22.02 7.06 -17.32
N ARG A 14 20.98 6.23 -17.17
CA ARG A 14 20.50 5.32 -18.23
C ARG A 14 19.08 4.87 -17.94
N THR A 15 18.21 4.93 -18.94
CA THR A 15 16.88 4.32 -18.90
C THR A 15 16.81 3.19 -19.90
N VAL A 16 16.47 1.98 -19.44
CA VAL A 16 16.28 0.81 -20.31
C VAL A 16 14.80 0.55 -20.46
N VAL A 17 14.31 0.56 -21.70
CA VAL A 17 12.91 0.33 -22.01
C VAL A 17 12.80 -0.89 -22.91
N TRP A 18 11.85 -1.77 -22.61
CA TRP A 18 11.62 -3.01 -23.34
C TRP A 18 10.26 -2.94 -24.02
N TRP A 19 10.21 -3.45 -25.25
CA TRP A 19 8.97 -3.74 -25.95
C TRP A 19 8.94 -5.20 -26.32
N ALA A 20 7.78 -5.84 -26.19
CA ALA A 20 7.55 -7.21 -26.63
C ALA A 20 6.12 -7.34 -27.16
N PRO A 21 5.89 -8.21 -28.17
CA PRO A 21 4.54 -8.51 -28.62
C PRO A 21 3.77 -9.23 -27.51
N GLY A 22 2.50 -8.84 -27.33
CA GLY A 22 1.64 -9.42 -26.30
C GLY A 22 0.23 -8.85 -26.37
N LYS A 23 -0.71 -9.54 -25.71
CA LYS A 23 -2.15 -9.20 -25.72
C LYS A 23 -2.45 -7.73 -25.38
N ASP A 24 -1.66 -7.14 -24.49
CA ASP A 24 -1.82 -5.75 -24.04
C ASP A 24 -0.78 -4.78 -24.63
N ALA A 25 0.11 -5.26 -25.51
CA ALA A 25 1.13 -4.43 -26.16
C ALA A 25 0.54 -3.21 -26.91
N PRO A 26 -0.59 -3.31 -27.64
CA PRO A 26 -1.22 -2.16 -28.30
C PRO A 26 -1.61 -1.04 -27.34
N LYS A 27 -1.94 -1.39 -26.09
CA LYS A 27 -2.32 -0.45 -25.03
C LYS A 27 -1.13 -0.01 -24.18
N SER A 28 0.06 -0.56 -24.44
CA SER A 28 1.24 -0.23 -23.68
C SER A 28 1.62 1.23 -23.88
N ALA A 29 2.18 1.82 -22.83
CA ALA A 29 2.57 3.20 -22.86
C ALA A 29 3.57 3.51 -24.00
N LEU A 30 4.53 2.61 -24.22
CA LEU A 30 5.55 2.81 -25.23
C LEU A 30 4.95 2.72 -26.64
N THR A 31 4.06 1.76 -26.90
CA THR A 31 3.37 1.64 -28.19
C THR A 31 2.55 2.88 -28.49
N ILE A 32 1.80 3.41 -27.52
CA ILE A 32 1.06 4.66 -27.70
C ILE A 32 2.02 5.79 -28.08
N VAL A 33 3.13 5.99 -27.35
CA VAL A 33 4.08 7.07 -27.69
C VAL A 33 4.71 6.91 -29.08
N LEU A 34 5.00 5.67 -29.50
CA LEU A 34 5.64 5.39 -30.80
C LEU A 34 4.70 5.53 -32.01
N PHE A 35 3.40 5.29 -31.81
CA PHE A 35 2.42 5.15 -32.90
C PHE A 35 1.23 6.10 -32.82
N ASP A 36 1.07 6.88 -31.75
CA ASP A 36 -0.01 7.86 -31.61
C ASP A 36 0.29 9.20 -32.30
N ARG A 37 1.48 9.34 -32.91
CA ARG A 37 1.86 10.53 -33.69
C ARG A 37 2.46 10.14 -35.03
N ASP A 38 2.21 10.97 -36.03
CA ASP A 38 2.91 10.89 -37.31
C ASP A 38 4.36 11.41 -37.21
N GLU A 39 5.08 11.39 -38.34
CA GLU A 39 6.47 11.84 -38.43
C GLU A 39 6.67 13.34 -38.15
N HIS A 40 5.60 14.13 -38.22
CA HIS A 40 5.57 15.57 -37.93
C HIS A 40 5.11 15.86 -36.48
N GLY A 41 4.83 14.82 -35.70
CA GLY A 41 4.40 14.94 -34.31
C GLY A 41 2.92 15.26 -34.16
N VAL A 42 2.11 15.17 -35.22
CA VAL A 42 0.67 15.38 -35.16
C VAL A 42 0.02 14.16 -34.51
N PRO A 43 -0.81 14.32 -33.46
CA PRO A 43 -1.54 13.21 -32.87
C PRO A 43 -2.48 12.57 -33.89
N LEU A 44 -2.39 11.26 -34.04
CA LEU A 44 -3.26 10.47 -34.92
C LEU A 44 -4.63 10.21 -34.28
N ASN A 45 -4.76 10.28 -32.94
CA ASN A 45 -6.00 9.95 -32.22
C ASN A 45 -6.50 11.01 -31.21
N THR A 46 -5.96 12.24 -31.21
CA THR A 46 -6.46 13.33 -30.34
C THR A 46 -7.40 14.25 -31.14
N PRO A 47 -8.64 14.51 -30.71
CA PRO A 47 -9.51 15.46 -31.41
C PRO A 47 -8.92 16.88 -31.34
N PRO A 48 -9.11 17.72 -32.38
CA PRO A 48 -8.79 19.14 -32.30
C PRO A 48 -9.56 19.78 -31.13
N THR A 49 -8.91 20.67 -30.40
CA THR A 49 -9.45 21.33 -29.21
C THR A 49 -10.59 22.31 -29.46
N ASP A 50 -11.15 22.37 -30.68
CA ASP A 50 -12.01 23.47 -31.13
C ASP A 50 -13.16 23.04 -32.07
N VAL A 51 -13.87 21.95 -31.74
CA VAL A 51 -15.10 21.58 -32.48
C VAL A 51 -16.21 21.08 -31.56
N ASP A 52 -17.37 21.70 -31.74
CA ASP A 52 -18.64 21.43 -31.11
C ASP A 52 -19.00 19.94 -31.08
N SER A 53 -19.56 19.57 -29.93
CA SER A 53 -20.08 18.26 -29.55
C SER A 53 -21.16 17.73 -30.49
N ALA A 54 -20.79 16.88 -31.47
CA ALA A 54 -21.71 15.92 -32.12
C ALA A 54 -21.02 14.81 -32.94
N VAL A 55 -19.69 14.79 -33.10
CA VAL A 55 -19.01 13.72 -33.85
C VAL A 55 -18.68 12.56 -32.92
N THR A 56 -19.62 11.61 -32.88
CA THR A 56 -19.48 10.18 -32.58
C THR A 56 -18.23 9.76 -31.78
N LYS A 57 -18.42 9.46 -30.49
CA LYS A 57 -17.51 8.67 -29.63
C LYS A 57 -17.11 7.30 -30.21
N SER A 58 -17.70 6.89 -31.34
CA SER A 58 -17.37 5.68 -32.13
C SER A 58 -16.06 5.80 -32.93
N ALA A 59 -15.53 7.02 -33.13
CA ALA A 59 -14.31 7.25 -33.90
C ALA A 59 -13.01 7.27 -33.07
N LEU A 60 -13.11 7.29 -31.73
CA LEU A 60 -11.97 7.10 -30.83
C LEU A 60 -11.60 5.61 -30.76
N LYS A 61 -11.17 5.05 -31.89
CA LYS A 61 -10.45 3.79 -31.89
C LYS A 61 -8.99 4.14 -31.61
N ILE A 62 -8.51 3.88 -30.38
CA ILE A 62 -7.11 3.44 -30.26
C ILE A 62 -7.02 2.32 -31.30
N PRO A 63 -6.18 2.45 -32.34
CA PRO A 63 -6.12 1.42 -33.35
C PRO A 63 -5.94 0.09 -32.64
N SER A 64 -6.77 -0.90 -32.97
CA SER A 64 -6.52 -2.31 -32.65
C SER A 64 -5.33 -2.83 -33.46
N PHE A 65 -4.34 -1.96 -33.67
CA PHE A 65 -3.12 -2.18 -34.38
C PHE A 65 -2.22 -2.89 -33.39
N GLU A 66 -2.07 -4.18 -33.59
CA GLU A 66 -0.98 -4.94 -33.01
C GLU A 66 0.24 -4.65 -33.88
N PRO A 67 1.11 -3.69 -33.48
CA PRO A 67 2.30 -3.42 -34.29
C PRO A 67 3.15 -4.68 -34.30
N THR A 68 3.57 -5.07 -35.49
CA THR A 68 4.50 -6.17 -35.67
C THR A 68 5.87 -5.82 -35.10
N ASP A 69 6.66 -6.83 -34.71
CA ASP A 69 8.04 -6.64 -34.25
C ASP A 69 8.86 -5.78 -35.23
N THR A 70 8.65 -5.99 -36.53
CA THR A 70 9.30 -5.23 -37.60
C THR A 70 8.94 -3.75 -37.58
N GLU A 71 7.67 -3.40 -37.36
CA GLU A 71 7.20 -2.02 -37.33
C GLU A 71 7.72 -1.28 -36.09
N VAL A 72 7.74 -1.95 -34.93
CA VAL A 72 8.31 -1.37 -33.70
C VAL A 72 9.81 -1.19 -33.82
N ALA A 73 10.52 -2.20 -34.35
CA ALA A 73 11.96 -2.10 -34.60
C ALA A 73 12.29 -0.94 -35.55
N ALA A 74 11.50 -0.75 -36.61
CA ALA A 74 11.68 0.36 -37.54
C ALA A 74 11.47 1.73 -36.87
N LYS A 75 10.43 1.89 -36.04
CA LYS A 75 10.19 3.13 -35.28
C LYS A 75 11.32 3.44 -34.30
N LEU A 76 11.80 2.42 -33.57
CA LEU A 76 12.91 2.58 -32.62
C LEU A 76 14.22 2.91 -33.35
N ALA A 77 14.51 2.24 -34.47
CA ALA A 77 15.67 2.56 -35.30
C ALA A 77 15.62 3.98 -35.86
N ALA A 78 14.46 4.44 -36.32
CA ALA A 78 14.27 5.82 -36.76
C ALA A 78 14.48 6.82 -35.61
N LEU A 79 14.01 6.51 -34.40
CA LEU A 79 14.23 7.33 -33.22
C LEU A 79 15.72 7.42 -32.85
N SER A 80 16.43 6.29 -32.86
CA SER A 80 17.88 6.24 -32.65
C SER A 80 18.63 7.05 -33.70
N GLY A 81 18.22 6.96 -34.97
CA GLY A 81 18.82 7.73 -36.07
C GLY A 81 18.66 9.24 -35.93
N ARG A 82 17.59 9.73 -35.28
CA ARG A 82 17.36 11.16 -35.02
C ARG A 82 18.29 11.73 -33.95
N VAL A 83 18.78 10.90 -33.03
CA VAL A 83 19.64 11.30 -31.91
C VAL A 83 20.80 10.32 -31.72
N PRO A 84 21.79 10.33 -32.63
CA PRO A 84 22.91 9.40 -32.58
C PRO A 84 23.67 9.47 -31.24
N GLY A 85 23.99 8.31 -30.67
CA GLY A 85 24.75 8.20 -29.41
C GLY A 85 23.93 8.41 -28.13
N LEU A 86 22.67 8.86 -28.22
CA LEU A 86 21.79 9.03 -27.06
C LEU A 86 20.80 7.86 -26.88
N ILE A 87 20.39 7.23 -27.98
CA ILE A 87 19.48 6.08 -27.96
C ILE A 87 20.15 4.91 -28.67
N ASP A 88 20.37 3.84 -27.93
CA ASP A 88 20.81 2.54 -28.45
C ASP A 88 19.60 1.59 -28.54
N VAL A 89 19.49 0.87 -29.66
CA VAL A 89 18.38 -0.06 -29.92
C VAL A 89 18.96 -1.43 -30.20
N SER A 90 18.74 -2.34 -29.26
CA SER A 90 19.19 -3.73 -29.36
C SER A 90 18.00 -4.67 -29.43
N THR A 91 17.94 -5.50 -30.48
CA THR A 91 17.01 -6.64 -30.50
C THR A 91 17.53 -7.72 -29.57
N VAL A 92 16.72 -8.13 -28.59
CA VAL A 92 17.07 -9.24 -27.72
C VAL A 92 16.57 -10.52 -28.36
N PRO A 93 17.47 -11.40 -28.85
CA PRO A 93 17.05 -12.63 -29.49
C PRO A 93 16.25 -13.48 -28.50
N ALA A 94 15.19 -14.14 -28.99
CA ALA A 94 14.51 -15.16 -28.22
C ALA A 94 15.55 -16.15 -27.69
N ARG A 95 15.50 -16.47 -26.39
CA ARG A 95 16.42 -17.45 -25.79
C ARG A 95 16.20 -18.81 -26.44
N THR A 96 16.95 -19.12 -27.49
CA THR A 96 17.07 -20.48 -28.03
C THR A 96 17.96 -21.24 -27.05
N ALA A 97 17.32 -22.07 -26.23
CA ALA A 97 17.87 -22.85 -25.11
C ALA A 97 18.23 -22.05 -23.86
N VAL A 98 17.52 -22.37 -22.76
CA VAL A 98 18.06 -22.16 -21.42
C VAL A 98 19.28 -23.06 -21.30
N SER A 99 20.47 -22.50 -21.48
CA SER A 99 21.69 -23.18 -21.08
C SER A 99 21.61 -23.31 -19.55
N ARG A 100 21.25 -24.50 -19.04
CA ARG A 100 21.53 -24.80 -17.64
C ARG A 100 23.04 -24.70 -17.49
N TRP A 101 23.51 -23.78 -16.66
CA TRP A 101 24.91 -23.70 -16.31
C TRP A 101 25.34 -25.07 -15.76
N GLY A 102 26.15 -25.80 -16.52
CA GLY A 102 26.67 -27.12 -16.16
C GLY A 102 27.93 -27.07 -15.28
N GLY A 103 28.32 -25.88 -14.82
CA GLY A 103 29.66 -25.65 -14.28
C GLY A 103 30.72 -25.60 -15.39
N PRO A 104 31.93 -25.09 -15.08
CA PRO A 104 33.09 -25.34 -15.93
C PRO A 104 33.31 -26.86 -16.02
N PRO A 105 33.85 -27.39 -17.15
CA PRO A 105 34.32 -28.78 -17.19
C PRO A 105 35.26 -29.03 -16.00
N ALA A 106 35.06 -30.14 -15.30
CA ALA A 106 35.81 -30.47 -14.09
C ALA A 106 37.31 -30.28 -14.36
N ALA A 107 37.91 -29.27 -13.72
CA ALA A 107 39.33 -29.01 -13.86
C ALA A 107 40.07 -30.25 -13.32
N THR A 108 40.91 -30.85 -14.13
CA THR A 108 41.79 -31.98 -13.75
C THR A 108 42.92 -31.56 -12.80
N ALA A 109 43.06 -30.26 -12.53
CA ALA A 109 43.97 -29.70 -11.55
C ALA A 109 43.17 -29.16 -10.34
N PRO A 110 43.69 -29.26 -9.10
CA PRO A 110 43.05 -28.65 -7.94
C PRO A 110 42.87 -27.17 -8.20
N ALA A 111 41.62 -26.71 -8.22
CA ALA A 111 41.30 -25.31 -8.40
C ALA A 111 41.98 -24.51 -7.29
N THR A 112 42.97 -23.68 -7.64
CA THR A 112 43.43 -22.63 -6.75
C THR A 112 42.29 -21.62 -6.66
N LEU A 113 41.60 -21.60 -5.53
CA LEU A 113 40.58 -20.59 -5.25
C LEU A 113 41.26 -19.22 -5.25
N ALA A 114 41.09 -18.48 -6.34
CA ALA A 114 41.47 -17.07 -6.39
C ALA A 114 40.25 -16.25 -5.96
N ILE A 115 40.38 -15.49 -4.88
CA ILE A 115 39.41 -14.47 -4.52
C ILE A 115 39.49 -13.37 -5.57
N ALA A 116 38.39 -13.09 -6.26
CA ALA A 116 38.33 -11.97 -7.19
C ALA A 116 38.56 -10.67 -6.41
N ASP A 117 39.63 -9.94 -6.72
CA ASP A 117 39.84 -8.59 -6.20
C ASP A 117 38.77 -7.68 -6.79
N ALA A 118 37.80 -7.31 -5.95
CA ALA A 118 36.71 -6.45 -6.36
C ALA A 118 37.15 -4.98 -6.52
N GLY A 119 38.41 -4.64 -6.29
CA GLY A 119 38.94 -3.27 -6.40
C GLY A 119 38.27 -2.33 -5.40
N GLY A 120 38.01 -2.81 -4.18
CA GLY A 120 37.26 -2.07 -3.16
C GLY A 120 35.74 -2.04 -3.34
N ARG A 121 35.19 -2.66 -4.40
CA ARG A 121 33.74 -2.81 -4.56
C ARG A 121 33.24 -3.92 -3.63
N SER A 122 32.49 -3.58 -2.59
CA SER A 122 31.77 -4.59 -1.83
C SER A 122 30.73 -5.26 -2.73
N ALA A 123 30.59 -6.58 -2.63
CA ALA A 123 29.37 -7.23 -3.10
C ALA A 123 28.16 -6.50 -2.49
N ALA A 124 27.08 -6.37 -3.25
CA ALA A 124 25.84 -5.76 -2.76
C ALA A 124 25.50 -6.41 -1.42
N ASN A 125 25.20 -5.59 -0.39
CA ASN A 125 24.84 -6.07 0.94
C ASN A 125 23.80 -7.19 0.77
N PRO A 126 24.07 -8.44 1.19
CA PRO A 126 23.17 -9.57 0.93
C PRO A 126 21.80 -9.39 1.60
N ALA A 127 21.71 -8.52 2.61
CA ALA A 127 20.47 -8.11 3.26
C ALA A 127 19.73 -6.96 2.55
N TRP A 128 20.34 -6.31 1.54
CA TRP A 128 19.68 -5.22 0.80
C TRP A 128 18.49 -5.76 0.03
N ARG A 129 17.29 -5.28 0.37
CA ARG A 129 16.02 -5.70 -0.23
C ARG A 129 15.04 -4.53 -0.28
N ARG A 130 13.92 -4.75 -0.96
CA ARG A 130 12.70 -3.95 -0.75
C ARG A 130 11.80 -4.71 0.23
N TRP A 131 11.69 -4.19 1.43
CA TRP A 131 10.84 -4.68 2.51
C TRP A 131 9.45 -4.06 2.40
N SER A 132 8.43 -4.80 2.81
CA SER A 132 7.10 -4.27 3.12
C SER A 132 6.73 -4.74 4.53
N PHE A 133 5.69 -4.16 5.13
CA PHE A 133 5.15 -4.66 6.39
C PHE A 133 4.87 -6.18 6.34
N THR A 134 4.18 -6.64 5.30
CA THR A 134 3.88 -8.06 5.07
C THR A 134 5.12 -8.92 4.85
N GLY A 135 6.16 -8.36 4.23
CA GLY A 135 7.45 -9.02 4.07
C GLY A 135 8.18 -9.21 5.40
N ILE A 136 8.04 -8.27 6.32
CA ILE A 136 8.61 -8.36 7.67
C ILE A 136 7.78 -9.35 8.52
N SER A 137 6.46 -9.21 8.54
CA SER A 137 5.60 -10.04 9.40
C SER A 137 5.66 -11.53 9.07
N ARG A 138 5.80 -11.90 7.79
CA ARG A 138 6.01 -13.30 7.37
C ARG A 138 7.26 -13.96 7.95
N THR A 139 8.28 -13.18 8.32
CA THR A 139 9.51 -13.73 8.92
C THR A 139 9.31 -14.31 10.32
N ARG A 140 8.13 -14.09 10.91
CA ARG A 140 7.71 -14.72 12.17
C ARG A 140 7.54 -16.24 12.03
N ASP A 141 6.87 -16.68 10.98
CA ASP A 141 6.51 -18.09 10.77
C ASP A 141 7.48 -18.80 9.81
N GLU A 142 8.03 -18.06 8.84
CA GLU A 142 8.95 -18.58 7.84
C GLU A 142 10.36 -17.98 8.03
N PRO A 143 11.38 -18.78 8.34
CA PRO A 143 12.74 -18.29 8.46
C PRO A 143 13.18 -17.59 7.17
N TYR A 144 13.65 -16.36 7.31
CA TYR A 144 14.12 -15.57 6.20
C TYR A 144 15.25 -16.29 5.43
N SER A 145 15.09 -16.42 4.11
CA SER A 145 16.15 -16.88 3.21
C SER A 145 16.68 -15.72 2.36
N PRO A 146 18.00 -15.45 2.38
CA PRO A 146 18.61 -14.45 1.51
C PRO A 146 18.45 -14.77 0.02
N MET A 147 18.03 -15.98 -0.37
CA MET A 147 17.81 -16.34 -1.77
C MET A 147 16.36 -16.12 -2.23
N SER A 148 15.45 -15.76 -1.32
CA SER A 148 14.06 -15.49 -1.68
C SER A 148 13.96 -14.20 -2.52
N PRO A 149 13.25 -14.23 -3.66
CA PRO A 149 13.09 -13.04 -4.49
C PRO A 149 12.34 -11.95 -3.73
N SER A 150 12.86 -10.71 -3.78
CA SER A 150 12.13 -9.54 -3.29
C SER A 150 10.86 -9.38 -4.13
N PRO A 151 9.66 -9.23 -3.52
CA PRO A 151 8.47 -8.95 -4.30
C PRO A 151 8.66 -7.61 -5.02
N ALA A 152 8.67 -7.66 -6.35
CA ALA A 152 8.78 -6.48 -7.22
C ALA A 152 7.40 -5.83 -7.50
N ALA A 153 6.33 -6.42 -6.99
CA ALA A 153 4.97 -5.90 -7.13
C ALA A 153 4.75 -4.69 -6.21
N PRO A 154 3.97 -3.68 -6.64
CA PRO A 154 3.57 -2.57 -5.79
C PRO A 154 2.79 -3.08 -4.57
N VAL A 155 2.99 -2.43 -3.43
CA VAL A 155 2.19 -2.67 -2.22
C VAL A 155 0.85 -1.99 -2.42
N VAL A 156 -0.24 -2.76 -2.38
CA VAL A 156 -1.62 -2.29 -2.52
C VAL A 156 -2.37 -2.57 -1.21
N GLY A 157 -3.30 -1.68 -0.87
CA GLY A 157 -4.19 -1.84 0.27
C GLY A 157 -4.93 -3.19 0.29
N GLY A 158 -5.08 -3.76 1.49
CA GLY A 158 -5.78 -5.03 1.76
C GLY A 158 -4.94 -6.30 1.55
N LEU A 159 -3.70 -6.20 1.02
CA LEU A 159 -2.78 -7.34 0.86
C LEU A 159 -2.20 -7.87 2.18
N ASP A 160 -2.32 -7.10 3.24
CA ASP A 160 -1.88 -7.41 4.59
C ASP A 160 -2.95 -8.07 5.45
N GLU A 161 -4.18 -8.23 4.92
CA GLU A 161 -5.22 -8.99 5.59
C GLU A 161 -4.90 -10.50 5.58
N PRO A 162 -4.93 -11.17 6.75
CA PRO A 162 -4.69 -12.60 6.82
C PRO A 162 -5.76 -13.39 6.05
N GLY A 163 -5.35 -14.50 5.44
CA GLY A 163 -6.26 -15.51 4.90
C GLY A 163 -7.12 -16.10 6.03
N ASN A 164 -8.41 -16.28 5.77
CA ASN A 164 -9.39 -16.63 6.80
C ASN A 164 -9.15 -18.03 7.38
N VAL A 165 -9.28 -18.17 8.71
CA VAL A 165 -9.52 -19.45 9.38
C VAL A 165 -11.02 -19.74 9.33
N ASP A 166 -11.45 -20.56 8.38
CA ASP A 166 -12.78 -21.20 8.46
C ASP A 166 -12.62 -22.52 9.23
N ASP A 167 -13.25 -22.61 10.41
CA ASP A 167 -13.95 -23.81 10.92
C ASP A 167 -14.19 -23.71 12.43
N VAL A 168 -15.42 -23.36 12.85
CA VAL A 168 -16.17 -24.14 13.86
C VAL A 168 -17.66 -23.93 13.62
N ALA A 169 -18.42 -25.01 13.51
CA ALA A 169 -19.87 -24.99 13.38
C ALA A 169 -20.60 -24.89 14.74
N ALA A 170 -21.75 -24.19 14.76
CA ALA A 170 -23.00 -24.43 15.53
C ALA A 170 -23.64 -23.11 16.06
N PRO A 171 -24.86 -23.13 16.63
CA PRO A 171 -26.17 -23.48 16.08
C PRO A 171 -27.01 -22.23 15.74
N ARG A 172 -28.15 -22.42 15.05
CA ARG A 172 -29.06 -21.34 14.63
C ARG A 172 -29.93 -20.84 15.79
N HIS A 173 -29.78 -19.57 16.20
CA HIS A 173 -30.76 -18.89 17.05
C HIS A 173 -30.92 -17.40 16.67
N THR A 174 -32.12 -16.88 16.95
CA THR A 174 -32.68 -15.59 16.52
C THR A 174 -31.97 -14.34 17.08
N PRO A 175 -31.94 -13.22 16.31
CA PRO A 175 -31.22 -12.01 16.68
C PRO A 175 -31.84 -11.31 17.90
N LEU A 176 -30.98 -10.84 18.81
CA LEU A 176 -31.33 -9.85 19.83
C LEU A 176 -31.32 -8.44 19.22
N SER A 177 -32.18 -7.57 19.73
CA SER A 177 -32.39 -6.22 19.22
C SER A 177 -31.11 -5.37 19.35
N GLY A 178 -30.55 -4.94 18.22
CA GLY A 178 -29.33 -4.13 18.10
C GLY A 178 -29.21 -3.50 16.71
N PRO A 179 -28.28 -2.55 16.49
CA PRO A 179 -28.07 -1.94 15.18
C PRO A 179 -27.69 -3.00 14.14
N ALA A 180 -28.18 -2.83 12.91
CA ALA A 180 -27.88 -3.75 11.82
C ALA A 180 -26.36 -3.74 11.51
N VAL A 181 -25.80 -4.92 11.22
CA VAL A 181 -24.38 -5.10 10.86
C VAL A 181 -24.29 -5.68 9.44
N PRO A 182 -24.45 -4.88 8.38
CA PRO A 182 -24.63 -5.40 7.01
C PRO A 182 -23.46 -6.24 6.50
N LEU A 183 -22.25 -5.96 6.98
CA LEU A 183 -21.02 -6.63 6.57
C LEU A 183 -20.68 -7.85 7.45
N ALA A 184 -21.53 -8.26 8.39
CA ALA A 184 -21.22 -9.36 9.30
C ALA A 184 -20.95 -10.69 8.57
N ASP A 185 -21.80 -11.04 7.60
CA ASP A 185 -21.75 -12.34 6.92
C ASP A 185 -21.04 -12.32 5.57
N VAL A 186 -20.58 -11.15 5.12
CA VAL A 186 -19.79 -11.03 3.89
C VAL A 186 -18.48 -11.83 4.04
N ALA A 187 -18.09 -12.57 3.01
CA ALA A 187 -16.85 -13.35 3.06
C ALA A 187 -15.64 -12.45 3.37
N ALA A 188 -14.72 -12.93 4.19
CA ALA A 188 -13.46 -12.26 4.47
C ALA A 188 -12.38 -12.68 3.46
N GLY A 189 -11.29 -11.94 3.43
CA GLY A 189 -10.09 -12.27 2.67
C GLY A 189 -9.64 -11.15 1.74
N THR A 190 -8.42 -11.29 1.25
CA THR A 190 -7.67 -10.26 0.51
C THR A 190 -8.45 -9.64 -0.65
N ALA A 191 -9.19 -10.44 -1.44
CA ALA A 191 -9.97 -9.91 -2.56
C ALA A 191 -11.10 -8.97 -2.12
N PHE A 192 -11.74 -9.26 -0.98
CA PHE A 192 -12.74 -8.38 -0.39
C PHE A 192 -12.10 -7.14 0.25
N GLY A 193 -10.97 -7.30 0.94
CA GLY A 193 -10.18 -6.19 1.47
C GLY A 193 -9.80 -5.20 0.38
N THR A 194 -9.15 -5.66 -0.70
CA THR A 194 -8.78 -4.83 -1.85
C THR A 194 -9.98 -4.14 -2.50
N LEU A 195 -11.14 -4.81 -2.59
CA LEU A 195 -12.36 -4.20 -3.09
C LEU A 195 -12.82 -3.02 -2.20
N VAL A 196 -12.84 -3.21 -0.87
CA VAL A 196 -13.23 -2.16 0.08
C VAL A 196 -12.27 -0.98 0.02
N HIS A 197 -10.97 -1.25 -0.03
CA HIS A 197 -9.93 -0.23 -0.16
C HIS A 197 -10.12 0.60 -1.42
N GLU A 198 -10.34 -0.06 -2.57
CA GLU A 198 -10.59 0.63 -3.84
C GLU A 198 -11.84 1.52 -3.81
N VAL A 199 -12.89 1.10 -3.09
CA VAL A 199 -14.10 1.92 -2.92
C VAL A 199 -13.81 3.11 -2.00
N LEU A 200 -13.12 2.89 -0.88
CA LEU A 200 -12.80 3.94 0.09
C LEU A 200 -11.72 4.92 -0.39
N GLU A 201 -10.90 4.54 -1.37
CA GLU A 201 -10.03 5.44 -2.10
C GLU A 201 -10.87 6.46 -2.92
N LYS A 202 -11.98 6.00 -3.48
CA LYS A 202 -12.74 6.73 -4.50
C LYS A 202 -13.98 7.45 -3.99
N PHE A 203 -14.48 7.14 -2.79
CA PHE A 203 -15.75 7.70 -2.31
C PHE A 203 -15.72 9.22 -2.14
N ASN A 204 -16.88 9.85 -2.39
CA ASN A 204 -17.06 11.29 -2.29
C ASN A 204 -17.79 11.72 -1.00
N PRO A 205 -17.06 12.17 0.04
CA PRO A 205 -17.70 12.62 1.28
C PRO A 205 -18.63 13.83 1.06
N THR A 206 -18.42 14.63 0.02
CA THR A 206 -19.26 15.81 -0.28
C THR A 206 -20.43 15.51 -1.23
N SER A 207 -20.76 14.24 -1.49
CA SER A 207 -21.93 13.90 -2.28
C SER A 207 -23.21 14.39 -1.58
N ALA A 208 -24.16 14.91 -2.35
CA ALA A 208 -25.49 15.28 -1.83
C ALA A 208 -26.29 14.05 -1.37
N ASP A 209 -26.03 12.89 -1.99
CA ASP A 209 -26.60 11.60 -1.64
C ASP A 209 -25.46 10.58 -1.57
N LEU A 210 -25.03 10.25 -0.35
CA LEU A 210 -23.91 9.35 -0.12
C LEU A 210 -24.28 7.89 -0.41
N ASP A 211 -25.54 7.51 -0.23
CA ASP A 211 -26.03 6.16 -0.50
C ASP A 211 -25.97 5.84 -2.00
N VAL A 212 -26.44 6.76 -2.85
CA VAL A 212 -26.36 6.62 -4.31
C VAL A 212 -24.90 6.63 -4.79
N GLU A 213 -24.09 7.55 -4.27
CA GLU A 213 -22.68 7.66 -4.67
C GLU A 213 -21.87 6.40 -4.34
N LEU A 214 -21.97 5.90 -3.11
CA LEU A 214 -21.25 4.69 -2.72
C LEU A 214 -21.75 3.46 -3.48
N LEU A 215 -23.05 3.37 -3.79
CA LEU A 215 -23.56 2.29 -4.63
C LEU A 215 -22.93 2.32 -6.03
N GLU A 216 -22.86 3.48 -6.67
CA GLU A 216 -22.23 3.63 -8.00
C GLU A 216 -20.74 3.25 -7.98
N VAL A 217 -20.00 3.68 -6.94
CA VAL A 217 -18.58 3.34 -6.77
C VAL A 217 -18.39 1.84 -6.55
N VAL A 218 -19.22 1.23 -5.69
CA VAL A 218 -19.21 -0.21 -5.42
C VAL A 218 -19.49 -1.01 -6.69
N GLU A 219 -20.53 -0.68 -7.43
CA GLU A 219 -20.86 -1.36 -8.69
C GLU A 219 -19.72 -1.24 -9.71
N ALA A 220 -19.09 -0.07 -9.80
CA ALA A 220 -17.93 0.13 -10.66
C ALA A 220 -16.73 -0.74 -10.26
N ALA A 221 -16.47 -0.88 -8.96
CA ALA A 221 -15.39 -1.73 -8.44
C ALA A 221 -15.69 -3.23 -8.62
N LEU A 222 -16.94 -3.66 -8.40
CA LEU A 222 -17.36 -5.06 -8.61
C LEU A 222 -17.25 -5.51 -10.06
N ARG A 223 -17.51 -4.63 -11.03
CA ARG A 223 -17.27 -4.90 -12.46
C ARG A 223 -15.81 -5.26 -12.77
N ARG A 224 -14.85 -4.80 -11.95
CA ARG A 224 -13.41 -5.07 -12.10
C ARG A 224 -12.95 -6.31 -11.34
N ASN A 225 -13.38 -6.47 -10.08
CA ASN A 225 -12.81 -7.44 -9.15
C ASN A 225 -13.56 -8.79 -9.04
N ARG A 226 -14.79 -8.90 -9.58
CA ARG A 226 -15.61 -10.14 -9.58
C ARG A 226 -15.72 -10.83 -8.20
N VAL A 227 -15.73 -10.07 -7.12
CA VAL A 227 -15.92 -10.58 -5.75
C VAL A 227 -17.40 -10.94 -5.54
N PRO A 228 -17.73 -12.11 -4.98
CA PRO A 228 -19.12 -12.54 -4.78
C PRO A 228 -19.76 -11.86 -3.56
N VAL A 229 -20.11 -10.57 -3.70
CA VAL A 229 -20.82 -9.78 -2.70
C VAL A 229 -21.94 -8.97 -3.36
N ASP A 230 -23.07 -8.84 -2.67
CA ASP A 230 -24.17 -7.98 -3.13
C ASP A 230 -23.77 -6.50 -3.03
N ALA A 231 -23.94 -5.75 -4.14
CA ALA A 231 -23.54 -4.36 -4.22
C ALA A 231 -24.29 -3.48 -3.21
N GLY A 232 -25.59 -3.72 -3.00
CA GLY A 232 -26.40 -2.95 -2.07
C GLY A 232 -26.08 -3.26 -0.60
N VAL A 233 -25.71 -4.49 -0.26
CA VAL A 233 -25.19 -4.86 1.07
C VAL A 233 -23.86 -4.16 1.33
N LEU A 234 -22.93 -4.20 0.38
CA LEU A 234 -21.62 -3.55 0.53
C LEU A 234 -21.75 -2.03 0.63
N ALA A 235 -22.50 -1.40 -0.27
CA ALA A 235 -22.72 0.04 -0.26
C ALA A 235 -23.34 0.52 1.06
N ARG A 236 -24.41 -0.14 1.54
CA ARG A 236 -25.01 0.18 2.85
C ARG A 236 -24.01 0.04 4.00
N GLY A 237 -23.21 -1.03 4.01
CA GLY A 237 -22.17 -1.22 5.01
C GLY A 237 -21.14 -0.09 5.00
N LEU A 238 -20.71 0.35 3.81
CA LEU A 238 -19.72 1.43 3.67
C LEU A 238 -20.31 2.82 3.97
N VAL A 239 -21.60 3.06 3.71
CA VAL A 239 -22.30 4.28 4.16
C VAL A 239 -22.29 4.35 5.69
N LEU A 240 -22.60 3.24 6.36
CA LEU A 240 -22.55 3.16 7.82
C LEU A 240 -21.12 3.37 8.34
N ALA A 241 -20.12 2.73 7.73
CA ALA A 241 -18.72 2.93 8.10
C ALA A 241 -18.31 4.40 7.92
N ALA A 242 -18.67 5.02 6.79
CA ALA A 242 -18.36 6.42 6.50
C ALA A 242 -19.01 7.39 7.51
N ASN A 243 -20.17 7.02 8.07
CA ASN A 243 -20.92 7.81 9.04
C ASN A 243 -20.65 7.43 10.51
N THR A 244 -19.70 6.54 10.79
CA THR A 244 -19.30 6.20 12.15
C THR A 244 -18.31 7.25 12.66
N PRO A 245 -18.50 7.82 13.87
CA PRO A 245 -17.50 8.71 14.46
C PRO A 245 -16.14 8.02 14.58
N LEU A 246 -15.05 8.73 14.31
CA LEU A 246 -13.69 8.18 14.39
C LEU A 246 -13.08 8.30 15.79
N GLY A 247 -13.91 8.60 16.79
CA GLY A 247 -13.51 8.70 18.19
C GLY A 247 -12.75 9.99 18.56
N PRO A 248 -12.20 10.03 19.79
CA PRO A 248 -11.64 11.26 20.36
C PRO A 248 -10.43 11.81 19.61
N LEU A 249 -9.61 10.92 19.05
CA LEU A 249 -8.40 11.29 18.31
C LEU A 249 -8.72 12.06 17.02
N ALA A 250 -9.91 11.85 16.45
CA ALA A 250 -10.42 12.64 15.33
C ALA A 250 -11.35 13.80 15.76
N GLY A 251 -11.55 14.01 17.07
CA GLY A 251 -12.53 14.98 17.58
C GLY A 251 -13.98 14.60 17.28
N GLY A 252 -14.27 13.30 17.13
CA GLY A 252 -15.60 12.79 16.79
C GLY A 252 -16.01 12.95 15.32
N LEU A 253 -15.14 13.50 14.46
CA LEU A 253 -15.39 13.57 13.02
C LEU A 253 -15.60 12.17 12.43
N ARG A 254 -16.42 12.10 11.39
CA ARG A 254 -16.65 10.90 10.59
C ARG A 254 -15.84 10.99 9.30
N LEU A 255 -15.65 9.85 8.63
CA LEU A 255 -15.05 9.86 7.28
C LEU A 255 -15.87 10.73 6.30
N ALA A 256 -17.20 10.75 6.44
CA ALA A 256 -18.09 11.59 5.65
C ALA A 256 -17.96 13.10 5.93
N ASP A 257 -17.37 13.50 7.08
CA ASP A 257 -17.19 14.92 7.43
C ASP A 257 -15.88 15.52 6.89
N ILE A 258 -15.00 14.68 6.32
CA ILE A 258 -13.65 15.07 5.90
C ILE A 258 -13.62 15.15 4.38
N ASP A 259 -13.48 16.36 3.84
CA ASP A 259 -13.43 16.64 2.40
C ASP A 259 -12.29 15.86 1.70
N ARG A 260 -12.42 15.62 0.40
CA ARG A 260 -11.35 15.04 -0.42
C ARG A 260 -10.06 15.85 -0.38
N ALA A 261 -10.14 17.17 -0.29
CA ALA A 261 -8.97 18.04 -0.17
C ALA A 261 -8.22 17.84 1.17
N ASP A 262 -8.91 17.30 2.17
CA ASP A 262 -8.37 16.95 3.49
C ASP A 262 -8.05 15.46 3.62
N ARG A 263 -8.11 14.71 2.52
CA ARG A 263 -7.78 13.28 2.46
C ARG A 263 -6.75 13.01 1.38
N LEU A 264 -5.58 12.55 1.79
CA LEU A 264 -4.60 11.96 0.89
C LEU A 264 -4.77 10.44 0.94
N ALA A 265 -5.53 9.89 0.00
CA ALA A 265 -5.73 8.45 -0.14
C ALA A 265 -4.54 7.78 -0.84
N GLU A 266 -4.24 6.53 -0.46
CA GLU A 266 -3.19 5.68 -1.05
C GLU A 266 -1.83 6.40 -1.14
N LEU A 267 -1.32 6.88 0.01
CA LEU A 267 0.01 7.46 0.09
C LEU A 267 1.07 6.36 0.02
N GLU A 268 1.52 6.09 -1.21
CA GLU A 268 2.67 5.23 -1.48
C GLU A 268 3.98 5.88 -1.01
N PHE A 269 4.87 5.07 -0.44
CA PHE A 269 6.21 5.50 -0.05
C PHE A 269 7.28 4.44 -0.32
N ASP A 270 8.50 4.93 -0.52
CA ASP A 270 9.75 4.16 -0.54
C ASP A 270 10.74 4.84 0.42
N LEU A 271 10.98 4.24 1.58
CA LEU A 271 11.87 4.77 2.60
C LEU A 271 13.22 4.05 2.56
N PRO A 272 14.35 4.75 2.38
CA PRO A 272 15.66 4.13 2.56
C PRO A 272 15.84 3.74 4.04
N LEU A 273 16.32 2.52 4.24
CA LEU A 273 16.70 1.92 5.52
C LEU A 273 18.22 1.82 5.61
N ALA A 274 18.80 2.56 6.56
CA ALA A 274 20.22 2.62 6.88
C ALA A 274 21.13 2.87 5.66
N SER A 275 21.89 3.96 5.69
CA SER A 275 22.91 4.17 4.64
C SER A 275 24.11 3.22 4.83
N GLY A 276 24.56 2.57 3.76
CA GLY A 276 25.78 1.76 3.73
C GLY A 276 25.59 0.27 4.06
N SER A 277 26.55 -0.32 4.78
CA SER A 277 26.58 -1.75 5.14
C SER A 277 25.82 -2.09 6.44
N ARG A 278 25.16 -1.11 7.05
CA ARG A 278 24.45 -1.31 8.32
C ARG A 278 23.10 -1.99 8.11
N GLN A 279 22.68 -2.68 9.15
CA GLN A 279 21.42 -3.40 9.24
C GLN A 279 20.70 -2.97 10.50
N ILE A 280 19.37 -3.01 10.47
CA ILE A 280 18.50 -2.68 11.59
C ILE A 280 17.87 -3.96 12.06
N ALA A 281 18.21 -4.40 13.27
CA ALA A 281 17.51 -5.54 13.83
C ALA A 281 16.07 -5.10 14.14
N SER A 282 15.08 -5.89 13.74
CA SER A 282 13.67 -5.62 14.10
C SER A 282 13.47 -5.46 15.61
N ALA A 283 14.28 -6.11 16.44
CA ALA A 283 14.31 -5.91 17.89
C ALA A 283 14.69 -4.48 18.34
N ASP A 284 15.47 -3.75 17.55
CA ASP A 284 15.81 -2.34 17.85
C ASP A 284 14.57 -1.43 17.77
N ILE A 285 13.60 -1.75 16.91
CA ILE A 285 12.31 -1.05 16.86
C ILE A 285 11.61 -1.19 18.21
N GLY A 286 11.53 -2.42 18.74
CA GLY A 286 10.94 -2.67 20.06
C GLY A 286 11.66 -1.94 21.19
N ARG A 287 13.00 -1.89 21.16
CA ARG A 287 13.80 -1.14 22.16
C ARG A 287 13.50 0.36 22.13
N VAL A 288 13.39 0.94 20.94
CA VAL A 288 13.02 2.36 20.77
C VAL A 288 11.63 2.62 21.35
N LEU A 289 10.67 1.74 21.11
CA LEU A 289 9.32 1.86 21.68
C LEU A 289 9.34 1.78 23.20
N LEU A 290 10.05 0.81 23.80
CA LEU A 290 10.12 0.67 25.25
C LEU A 290 10.76 1.88 25.95
N ALA A 291 11.68 2.57 25.26
CA ALA A 291 12.33 3.78 25.76
C ALA A 291 11.45 5.04 25.65
N THR A 292 10.44 5.04 24.78
CA THR A 292 9.67 6.24 24.44
C THR A 292 8.20 6.16 24.83
N LEU A 293 7.63 4.95 24.95
CA LEU A 293 6.27 4.74 25.39
C LEU A 293 6.16 4.81 26.91
N ASP A 294 5.04 5.37 27.38
CA ASP A 294 4.69 5.36 28.79
C ASP A 294 4.46 3.93 29.31
N GLY A 295 4.58 3.76 30.63
CA GLY A 295 4.38 2.45 31.28
C GLY A 295 2.97 1.88 31.10
N ALA A 296 1.97 2.76 30.94
CA ALA A 296 0.56 2.41 30.78
C ALA A 296 0.08 2.40 29.33
N ASP A 297 0.97 2.62 28.34
CA ASP A 297 0.59 2.59 26.93
C ASP A 297 0.10 1.19 26.53
N ALA A 298 -1.05 1.12 25.85
CA ALA A 298 -1.69 -0.13 25.46
C ALA A 298 -0.83 -1.00 24.52
N MET A 299 0.09 -0.40 23.76
CA MET A 299 0.99 -1.10 22.84
C MET A 299 2.34 -1.45 23.47
N ARG A 300 2.55 -1.15 24.76
CA ARG A 300 3.77 -1.52 25.48
C ARG A 300 4.01 -3.04 25.51
N PRO A 301 3.00 -3.92 25.72
CA PRO A 301 3.20 -5.37 25.64
C PRO A 301 3.77 -5.81 24.28
N TYR A 302 3.18 -5.32 23.18
CA TYR A 302 3.71 -5.52 21.83
C TYR A 302 5.17 -5.08 21.68
N ALA A 303 5.54 -3.91 22.23
CA ALA A 303 6.92 -3.42 22.20
C ALA A 303 7.91 -4.35 22.93
N VAL A 304 7.48 -5.00 24.02
CA VAL A 304 8.29 -6.00 24.74
C VAL A 304 8.55 -7.21 23.85
N GLU A 305 7.52 -7.75 23.21
CA GLU A 305 7.67 -8.90 22.32
C GLU A 305 8.56 -8.58 21.12
N LEU A 306 8.38 -7.39 20.53
CA LEU A 306 9.20 -6.93 19.42
C LEU A 306 10.68 -6.84 19.83
N ALA A 307 10.98 -6.26 21.00
CA ALA A 307 12.33 -6.17 21.54
C ALA A 307 12.94 -7.54 21.87
N ALA A 308 12.10 -8.53 22.20
CA ALA A 308 12.48 -9.91 22.46
C ALA A 308 12.71 -10.75 21.19
N GLY A 309 12.59 -10.15 20.00
CA GLY A 309 12.84 -10.83 18.73
C GLY A 309 11.60 -11.51 18.15
N ARG A 310 10.42 -10.89 18.29
CA ARG A 310 9.18 -11.33 17.62
C ARG A 310 9.35 -11.57 16.11
N PHE A 311 10.27 -10.83 15.48
CA PHE A 311 10.78 -11.11 14.14
C PHE A 311 12.29 -11.34 14.21
N ALA A 312 12.81 -12.32 13.47
CA ALA A 312 14.24 -12.61 13.40
C ALA A 312 14.81 -12.10 12.07
N VAL A 313 14.74 -10.77 11.87
CA VAL A 313 15.13 -10.14 10.60
C VAL A 313 15.97 -8.88 10.82
N ASP A 314 16.99 -8.78 9.97
CA ASP A 314 17.89 -7.64 9.82
C ASP A 314 17.50 -6.85 8.56
N LEU A 315 17.01 -5.64 8.76
CA LEU A 315 16.47 -4.81 7.71
C LEU A 315 17.57 -3.93 7.09
N ALA A 316 17.68 -3.98 5.76
CA ALA A 316 18.52 -3.09 4.96
C ALA A 316 17.90 -2.86 3.58
N GLY A 317 18.14 -1.69 2.98
CA GLY A 317 17.67 -1.35 1.65
C GLY A 317 16.54 -0.34 1.65
N PHE A 318 15.37 -0.72 1.16
CA PHE A 318 14.18 0.15 1.14
C PHE A 318 13.02 -0.51 1.87
N LEU A 319 12.19 0.31 2.51
CA LEU A 319 10.89 -0.06 3.03
C LEU A 319 9.81 0.61 2.20
N GLN A 320 9.02 -0.19 1.51
CA GLN A 320 7.87 0.25 0.73
C GLN A 320 6.56 -0.02 1.47
N GLY A 321 5.56 0.82 1.21
CA GLY A 321 4.21 0.65 1.72
C GLY A 321 3.24 1.61 1.07
N SER A 322 1.95 1.41 1.33
CA SER A 322 0.88 2.35 1.01
C SER A 322 0.08 2.62 2.28
N ILE A 323 -0.17 3.89 2.59
CA ILE A 323 -1.08 4.30 3.66
C ILE A 323 -2.44 4.55 3.03
N ASP A 324 -3.46 3.81 3.43
CA ASP A 324 -4.79 3.88 2.83
C ASP A 324 -5.35 5.31 2.82
N ALA A 325 -5.21 6.03 3.94
CA ALA A 325 -5.50 7.45 3.98
C ALA A 325 -4.67 8.21 5.02
N VAL A 326 -4.29 9.44 4.67
CA VAL A 326 -3.87 10.46 5.63
C VAL A 326 -4.95 11.53 5.68
N LEU A 327 -5.55 11.70 6.86
CA LEU A 327 -6.61 12.68 7.09
C LEU A 327 -6.05 13.94 7.73
N ARG A 328 -6.27 15.10 7.10
CA ARG A 328 -6.00 16.41 7.69
C ARG A 328 -7.23 16.83 8.50
N ILE A 329 -7.09 16.89 9.82
CA ILE A 329 -8.19 17.21 10.74
C ILE A 329 -7.87 18.47 11.54
N PRO A 330 -8.87 19.26 11.97
CA PRO A 330 -8.67 20.40 12.85
C PRO A 330 -7.97 20.00 14.16
N ALA A 331 -7.08 20.86 14.64
CA ALA A 331 -6.48 20.74 15.96
C ALA A 331 -7.20 21.64 16.98
N ALA A 332 -7.32 21.20 18.24
CA ALA A 332 -8.05 21.92 19.29
C ALA A 332 -7.48 23.32 19.59
N GLY A 333 -6.18 23.55 19.33
CA GLY A 333 -5.50 24.84 19.50
C GLY A 333 -5.44 25.71 18.24
N GLY A 334 -6.21 25.38 17.19
CA GLY A 334 -6.10 25.99 15.86
C GLY A 334 -5.09 25.27 14.96
N GLY A 335 -5.27 25.43 13.65
CA GLY A 335 -4.50 24.69 12.64
C GLY A 335 -4.98 23.26 12.44
N HIS A 336 -4.06 22.39 12.00
CA HIS A 336 -4.38 21.01 11.62
C HIS A 336 -3.38 19.99 12.17
N ARG A 337 -3.87 18.77 12.37
CA ARG A 337 -3.08 17.57 12.60
C ARG A 337 -3.40 16.51 11.55
N TYR A 338 -2.51 15.55 11.38
CA TYR A 338 -2.57 14.55 10.33
C TYR A 338 -2.66 13.15 10.93
N LEU A 339 -3.76 12.46 10.64
CA LEU A 339 -4.07 11.14 11.14
C LEU A 339 -3.74 10.08 10.07
N VAL A 340 -2.93 9.08 10.42
CA VAL A 340 -2.75 7.88 9.61
C VAL A 340 -3.98 7.01 9.76
N VAL A 341 -4.61 6.61 8.66
CA VAL A 341 -5.78 5.74 8.64
C VAL A 341 -5.49 4.51 7.80
N ASP A 342 -5.95 3.37 8.32
CA ASP A 342 -5.89 2.08 7.65
C ASP A 342 -7.24 1.37 7.82
N TYR A 343 -7.80 0.88 6.71
CA TYR A 343 -9.10 0.21 6.67
C TYR A 343 -8.92 -1.30 6.81
N LYS A 344 -9.53 -1.90 7.82
CA LYS A 344 -9.47 -3.34 8.06
C LYS A 344 -10.81 -4.01 7.81
N THR A 345 -10.84 -5.00 6.93
CA THR A 345 -12.03 -5.85 6.71
C THR A 345 -11.95 -7.19 7.45
N ASN A 346 -11.04 -7.31 8.42
CA ASN A 346 -10.95 -8.45 9.33
C ASN A 346 -12.31 -8.79 9.94
N ARG A 347 -12.68 -10.08 9.91
CA ARG A 347 -13.86 -10.61 10.60
C ARG A 347 -13.45 -11.06 12.00
N LEU A 348 -13.82 -10.31 13.04
CA LEU A 348 -13.46 -10.61 14.43
C LEU A 348 -14.48 -11.50 15.16
N HIS A 349 -15.61 -11.79 14.51
CA HIS A 349 -16.69 -12.64 15.03
C HIS A 349 -16.78 -13.98 14.31
N ALA A 350 -17.33 -14.98 14.98
CA ALA A 350 -17.69 -16.26 14.35
C ALA A 350 -18.83 -16.06 13.34
N ARG A 351 -18.83 -16.82 12.23
CA ARG A 351 -19.93 -16.77 11.25
C ARG A 351 -21.24 -17.17 11.93
N GLY A 352 -22.30 -16.38 11.72
CA GLY A 352 -23.60 -16.61 12.35
C GLY A 352 -23.66 -16.27 13.86
N ALA A 353 -22.69 -15.51 14.38
CA ALA A 353 -22.74 -14.99 15.74
C ALA A 353 -24.05 -14.21 15.99
N ALA A 354 -24.65 -14.39 17.17
CA ALA A 354 -25.90 -13.72 17.54
C ALA A 354 -25.74 -12.20 17.71
N ASP A 355 -24.56 -11.77 18.16
CA ASP A 355 -24.15 -10.37 18.23
C ASP A 355 -22.73 -10.23 17.63
N PRO A 356 -22.61 -10.08 16.31
CA PRO A 356 -21.31 -9.95 15.65
C PRO A 356 -20.63 -8.62 15.99
N LEU A 357 -21.38 -7.59 16.40
CA LEU A 357 -20.83 -6.27 16.71
C LEU A 357 -19.99 -6.29 17.99
N ALA A 358 -20.36 -7.13 18.97
CA ALA A 358 -19.62 -7.27 20.22
C ALA A 358 -18.12 -7.58 20.04
N SER A 359 -17.75 -8.32 18.97
CA SER A 359 -16.35 -8.62 18.65
C SER A 359 -15.51 -7.41 18.23
N TYR A 360 -16.12 -6.26 17.99
CA TYR A 360 -15.45 -5.01 17.63
C TYR A 360 -15.43 -4.00 18.79
N HIS A 361 -15.72 -4.44 20.02
CA HIS A 361 -15.56 -3.63 21.23
C HIS A 361 -14.11 -3.10 21.33
N PRO A 362 -13.89 -1.84 21.75
CA PRO A 362 -12.55 -1.25 21.84
C PRO A 362 -11.50 -2.12 22.55
N ASP A 363 -11.84 -2.71 23.70
CA ASP A 363 -10.94 -3.62 24.44
C ASP A 363 -10.52 -4.88 23.66
N LEU A 364 -11.33 -5.35 22.71
CA LEU A 364 -11.02 -6.50 21.87
C LEU A 364 -10.18 -6.12 20.64
N LEU A 365 -10.10 -4.83 20.31
CA LEU A 365 -9.29 -4.37 19.18
C LEU A 365 -7.80 -4.34 19.52
N VAL A 366 -7.41 -4.13 20.78
CA VAL A 366 -6.00 -4.21 21.22
C VAL A 366 -5.37 -5.57 20.87
N PRO A 367 -5.89 -6.72 21.34
CA PRO A 367 -5.33 -8.02 20.97
C PRO A 367 -5.49 -8.34 19.48
N ALA A 368 -6.52 -7.82 18.80
CA ALA A 368 -6.65 -7.99 17.35
C ALA A 368 -5.52 -7.27 16.57
N MET A 369 -5.16 -6.06 17.00
CA MET A 369 -4.04 -5.30 16.47
C MET A 369 -2.72 -6.07 16.68
N GLU A 370 -2.46 -6.54 17.91
CA GLU A 370 -1.25 -7.29 18.24
C GLU A 370 -1.14 -8.61 17.49
N HIS A 371 -2.26 -9.33 17.32
CA HIS A 371 -2.30 -10.60 16.60
C HIS A 371 -1.86 -10.45 15.15
N SER A 372 -2.30 -9.38 14.48
CA SER A 372 -1.98 -9.10 13.08
C SER A 372 -0.75 -8.22 12.88
N ASP A 373 0.02 -7.92 13.93
CA ASP A 373 1.24 -7.11 13.86
C ASP A 373 1.03 -5.67 13.36
N TYR A 374 -0.21 -5.20 13.39
CA TYR A 374 -0.58 -3.85 12.95
C TYR A 374 0.10 -2.71 13.74
N PRO A 375 0.49 -2.84 15.02
CA PRO A 375 1.27 -1.80 15.68
C PRO A 375 2.60 -1.52 14.98
N LEU A 376 3.29 -2.55 14.45
CA LEU A 376 4.48 -2.36 13.63
C LEU A 376 4.13 -1.57 12.36
N GLN A 377 3.12 -2.00 11.61
CA GLN A 377 2.67 -1.31 10.39
C GLN A 377 2.40 0.18 10.65
N ALA A 378 1.67 0.48 11.71
CA ALA A 378 1.28 1.84 12.04
C ALA A 378 2.48 2.74 12.40
N LEU A 379 3.51 2.18 13.05
CA LEU A 379 4.77 2.88 13.33
C LEU A 379 5.55 3.16 12.05
N LEU A 380 5.64 2.19 11.14
CA LEU A 380 6.27 2.38 9.83
C LEU A 380 5.56 3.49 9.04
N TYR A 381 4.23 3.50 9.06
CA TYR A 381 3.42 4.52 8.41
C TYR A 381 3.56 5.90 9.07
N SER A 382 3.70 5.93 10.39
CA SER A 382 3.95 7.18 11.14
C SER A 382 5.30 7.80 10.75
N VAL A 383 6.35 6.99 10.57
CA VAL A 383 7.65 7.48 10.08
C VAL A 383 7.57 7.95 8.63
N ALA A 384 6.85 7.23 7.77
CA ALA A 384 6.61 7.64 6.39
C ALA A 384 5.88 8.99 6.32
N LEU A 385 4.80 9.15 7.09
CA LEU A 385 4.06 10.40 7.19
C LEU A 385 4.93 11.52 7.75
N HIS A 386 5.73 11.26 8.80
CA HIS A 386 6.65 12.24 9.36
C HIS A 386 7.62 12.77 8.30
N ARG A 387 8.28 11.89 7.53
CA ARG A 387 9.19 12.29 6.45
C ARG A 387 8.47 13.06 5.35
N TYR A 388 7.27 12.63 4.98
CA TYR A 388 6.44 13.31 3.99
C TYR A 388 6.09 14.74 4.44
N LEU A 389 5.57 14.91 5.65
CA LEU A 389 5.19 16.22 6.19
C LEU A 389 6.40 17.13 6.38
N ARG A 390 7.53 16.61 6.88
CA ARG A 390 8.79 17.36 6.99
C ARG A 390 9.22 17.95 5.65
N TRP A 391 8.95 17.25 4.55
CA TRP A 391 9.26 17.72 3.21
C TRP A 391 8.22 18.69 2.63
N ARG A 392 6.93 18.46 2.91
CA ARG A 392 5.83 19.12 2.20
C ARG A 392 5.16 20.26 2.96
N LEU A 393 5.25 20.29 4.29
CA LEU A 393 4.56 21.24 5.13
C LEU A 393 5.56 22.24 5.73
N PRO A 394 5.58 23.50 5.25
CA PRO A 394 6.38 24.57 5.86
C PRO A 394 6.01 24.76 7.34
N GLY A 395 7.03 24.90 8.20
CA GLY A 395 6.81 25.04 9.65
C GLY A 395 6.36 23.75 10.34
N TYR A 396 6.58 22.58 9.73
CA TYR A 396 6.23 21.31 10.34
C TYR A 396 6.94 21.07 11.68
N GLU A 397 6.13 20.94 12.73
CA GLU A 397 6.52 20.49 14.06
C GLU A 397 5.85 19.14 14.38
N PRO A 398 6.59 18.04 14.60
CA PRO A 398 6.03 16.71 14.83
C PRO A 398 5.01 16.64 15.97
N SER A 399 5.29 17.29 17.11
CA SER A 399 4.43 17.28 18.30
C SER A 399 3.09 18.00 18.10
N LYS A 400 3.00 18.90 17.11
CA LYS A 400 1.76 19.63 16.78
C LYS A 400 0.97 18.95 15.66
N HIS A 401 1.68 18.41 14.67
CA HIS A 401 1.08 17.98 13.41
C HIS A 401 0.83 16.48 13.33
N LEU A 402 1.57 15.63 14.06
CA LEU A 402 1.27 14.20 14.09
C LEU A 402 0.03 13.96 14.94
N GLY A 403 -1.05 13.50 14.30
CA GLY A 403 -2.35 13.28 14.93
C GLY A 403 -2.49 11.92 15.59
N GLY A 404 -1.64 10.95 15.22
CA GLY A 404 -1.73 9.55 15.64
C GLY A 404 -2.19 8.65 14.50
N ILE A 405 -2.72 7.49 14.86
CA ILE A 405 -3.23 6.47 13.93
C ILE A 405 -4.69 6.11 14.28
N ALA A 406 -5.47 5.72 13.27
CA ALA A 406 -6.78 5.11 13.44
C ALA A 406 -6.93 3.91 12.48
N TYR A 407 -7.11 2.73 13.07
CA TYR A 407 -7.38 1.50 12.34
C TYR A 407 -8.88 1.23 12.38
N LEU A 408 -9.48 1.20 11.19
CA LEU A 408 -10.93 1.22 11.00
C LEU A 408 -11.40 -0.17 10.59
N PHE A 409 -11.84 -0.96 11.56
CA PHE A 409 -12.45 -2.27 11.34
C PHE A 409 -13.86 -2.09 10.79
N VAL A 410 -13.97 -1.93 9.47
CA VAL A 410 -15.18 -1.45 8.78
C VAL A 410 -16.43 -2.29 9.06
N ARG A 411 -16.27 -3.56 9.43
CA ARG A 411 -17.37 -4.46 9.80
C ARG A 411 -18.04 -4.10 11.13
N GLY A 412 -17.30 -3.47 12.05
CA GLY A 412 -17.79 -3.01 13.34
C GLY A 412 -18.33 -1.58 13.32
N MET A 413 -18.20 -0.86 12.20
CA MET A 413 -18.59 0.54 12.06
C MET A 413 -20.00 0.63 11.47
N VAL A 414 -21.01 0.82 12.33
CA VAL A 414 -22.44 0.69 11.99
C VAL A 414 -23.21 2.02 12.01
N GLY A 415 -22.52 3.13 11.72
CA GLY A 415 -23.10 4.46 11.57
C GLY A 415 -23.09 5.29 12.84
N ALA A 416 -23.87 6.37 12.86
CA ALA A 416 -23.93 7.30 13.99
C ALA A 416 -24.42 6.65 15.31
N ALA A 417 -25.15 5.54 15.21
CA ALA A 417 -25.63 4.76 16.35
C ALA A 417 -24.64 3.67 16.81
N THR A 418 -23.41 3.66 16.29
CA THR A 418 -22.38 2.71 16.72
C THR A 418 -22.14 2.86 18.22
N PRO A 419 -22.24 1.78 19.01
CA PRO A 419 -21.96 1.82 20.44
C PRO A 419 -20.54 2.34 20.72
N THR A 420 -20.39 2.99 21.87
CA THR A 420 -19.10 3.53 22.32
C THR A 420 -18.74 2.97 23.69
N HIS A 421 -17.47 2.69 23.92
CA HIS A 421 -16.89 2.42 25.24
C HIS A 421 -15.86 3.52 25.55
N ASP A 422 -16.02 4.23 26.66
CA ASP A 422 -15.19 5.39 27.04
C ASP A 422 -15.01 6.44 25.91
N GLY A 423 -16.08 6.67 25.15
CA GLY A 423 -16.10 7.61 24.03
C GLY A 423 -15.44 7.08 22.74
N VAL A 424 -14.89 5.86 22.75
CA VAL A 424 -14.33 5.18 21.57
C VAL A 424 -15.41 4.32 20.91
N PRO A 425 -15.75 4.55 19.64
CA PRO A 425 -16.72 3.74 18.90
C PRO A 425 -16.22 2.33 18.62
N TYR A 426 -17.15 1.37 18.56
CA TYR A 426 -16.83 0.02 18.14
C TYR A 426 -16.27 0.02 16.71
N GLY A 427 -15.32 -0.87 16.47
CA GLY A 427 -14.62 -0.98 15.18
C GLY A 427 -13.58 0.11 14.93
N VAL A 428 -13.36 1.06 15.86
CA VAL A 428 -12.34 2.09 15.73
C VAL A 428 -11.25 1.89 16.77
N PHE A 429 -10.07 1.44 16.32
CA PHE A 429 -8.87 1.45 17.15
C PHE A 429 -8.12 2.76 16.92
N SER A 430 -7.74 3.46 17.98
CA SER A 430 -6.95 4.69 17.92
C SER A 430 -5.73 4.58 18.81
N TRP A 431 -4.58 5.04 18.32
CA TRP A 431 -3.36 5.11 19.11
C TRP A 431 -2.58 6.36 18.73
N GLN A 432 -2.02 7.05 19.71
CA GLN A 432 -1.19 8.22 19.51
C GLN A 432 0.20 7.94 20.06
N PRO A 433 1.10 7.30 19.28
CA PRO A 433 2.47 7.16 19.71
C PRO A 433 3.08 8.55 19.94
N PRO A 434 3.88 8.75 21.00
CA PRO A 434 4.49 10.04 21.26
C PRO A 434 5.39 10.43 20.08
N ALA A 435 5.44 11.72 19.76
CA ALA A 435 6.26 12.21 18.64
C ALA A 435 7.75 11.80 18.79
N ALA A 436 8.22 11.66 20.04
CA ALA A 436 9.56 11.16 20.35
C ALA A 436 9.80 9.73 19.84
N ALA A 437 8.80 8.84 19.90
CA ALA A 437 8.90 7.49 19.34
C ALA A 437 9.09 7.54 17.81
N VAL A 438 8.29 8.35 17.12
CA VAL A 438 8.38 8.50 15.66
C VAL A 438 9.74 9.08 15.23
N LEU A 439 10.25 10.07 15.98
CA LEU A 439 11.56 10.68 15.71
C LEU A 439 12.71 9.70 15.96
N ALA A 440 12.66 8.95 17.06
CA ALA A 440 13.68 7.94 17.37
C ALA A 440 13.68 6.79 16.36
N LEU A 441 12.50 6.38 15.87
CA LEU A 441 12.40 5.40 14.78
C LEU A 441 12.90 5.97 13.45
N GLU A 442 12.65 7.25 13.15
CA GLU A 442 13.18 7.87 11.94
C GLU A 442 14.70 7.91 11.93
N GLU A 443 15.32 8.24 13.07
CA GLU A 443 16.77 8.21 13.27
C GLU A 443 17.30 6.77 13.13
N LEU A 444 16.66 5.79 13.77
CA LEU A 444 17.01 4.37 13.61
C LEU A 444 16.99 3.96 12.13
N PHE A 445 15.94 4.32 11.40
CA PHE A 445 15.80 4.01 9.98
C PHE A 445 16.77 4.79 9.09
N ALA A 446 17.18 6.00 9.49
CA ALA A 446 18.15 6.79 8.73
C ALA A 446 19.60 6.28 8.91
N THR A 447 20.00 5.99 10.15
CA THR A 447 21.42 5.78 10.52
C THR A 447 21.77 4.36 10.94
N GLY A 448 20.77 3.52 11.19
CA GLY A 448 20.93 2.17 11.72
C GLY A 448 21.43 2.16 13.17
N ARG A 449 21.20 3.22 13.94
CA ARG A 449 21.53 3.30 15.37
C ARG A 449 20.28 3.56 16.18
N ALA A 450 20.06 2.77 17.22
CA ALA A 450 19.19 3.17 18.31
C ALA A 450 19.89 4.30 19.09
N ALA A 451 19.15 5.37 19.39
CA ALA A 451 19.65 6.53 20.13
C ALA A 451 19.97 6.19 21.60
#